data_AF-A0A7K3YGB8-F1
#
_entry.id   AF-A0A7K3YGB8-F1
#
_cell.length_a   1.000
_cell.length_b   1.000
_cell.length_c   1.000
_cell.angle_alpha   90.00
_cell.angle_beta   90.00
_cell.angle_gamma   90.00
#
_symmetry.space_group_name_H-M   'P 1'
#
loop_
_entity.id
_entity.type
_entity.pdbx_description
1 polymer ?
#
loop_
_entity_poly.entity_id
_entity_poly.type
_entity_poly.pdbx_seq_one_letter_code
_entity_poly.pdbx_strand_id
1 'polypeptide(L)'
;MAYPFNQGWRPVPGSRSPFICRSEDEEARRLRDSLIAGCRGQAIEDLFCGREVACPSGACYAIESQSPMNLDARDPLRAASALLGDLTLIRGIGEATRRRLEGQGCRTIADLAGEPRYCRDAARLLDSIEKGDTRDLTEQIGRRRQSDPLILEASRFHAPEDLVFLDIETMGLFSRPIILIGLARVSGGSIAVRQ
;
A
#
# COMPACT_ATOMS: atom_id res chain seq x y z
N MET A 1 -45.20 -20.23 6.06
CA MET A 1 -44.64 -20.07 4.70
C MET A 1 -43.34 -20.86 4.66
N ALA A 2 -43.37 -22.06 4.06
CA ALA A 2 -42.24 -22.96 3.95
C ALA A 2 -41.73 -22.91 2.51
N TYR A 3 -40.44 -22.68 2.31
CA TYR A 3 -39.80 -22.72 1.00
C TYR A 3 -39.52 -24.18 0.60
N PRO A 4 -39.91 -24.62 -0.61
CA PRO A 4 -39.55 -25.92 -1.14
C PRO A 4 -38.37 -25.75 -2.09
N PHE A 5 -37.20 -26.30 -1.81
CA PHE A 5 -36.22 -26.60 -2.87
C PHE A 5 -35.31 -27.76 -2.43
N ASN A 6 -35.76 -28.96 -2.78
CA ASN A 6 -34.89 -30.11 -2.95
C ASN A 6 -35.15 -30.60 -4.36
N GLN A 7 -34.16 -30.45 -5.26
CA GLN A 7 -33.80 -31.41 -6.32
C GLN A 7 -32.73 -30.83 -7.28
N GLY A 8 -31.59 -31.52 -7.34
CA GLY A 8 -30.89 -31.80 -8.60
C GLY A 8 -29.86 -30.79 -9.10
N TRP A 9 -28.77 -30.53 -8.36
CA TRP A 9 -27.55 -30.00 -8.98
C TRP A 9 -26.75 -31.16 -9.61
N ARG A 10 -26.78 -31.27 -10.95
CA ARG A 10 -25.82 -32.09 -11.70
C ARG A 10 -24.65 -31.19 -12.14
N PRO A 11 -23.38 -31.56 -11.88
CA PRO A 11 -22.26 -30.75 -12.32
C PRO A 11 -22.07 -30.89 -13.84
N VAL A 12 -21.94 -29.76 -14.51
CA VAL A 12 -21.56 -29.66 -15.93
C VAL A 12 -20.08 -30.04 -16.06
N PRO A 13 -19.70 -30.97 -16.95
CA PRO A 13 -18.30 -31.33 -17.13
C PRO A 13 -17.58 -30.21 -17.86
N GLY A 14 -16.71 -29.48 -17.15
CA GLY A 14 -15.93 -28.37 -17.71
C GLY A 14 -15.64 -27.22 -16.75
N SER A 15 -16.19 -27.22 -15.53
CA SER A 15 -15.79 -26.24 -14.52
C SER A 15 -14.45 -26.66 -13.90
N ARG A 16 -13.42 -25.84 -14.14
CA ARG A 16 -12.16 -25.93 -13.41
C ARG A 16 -12.45 -25.78 -11.92
N SER A 17 -12.22 -26.85 -11.17
CA SER A 17 -12.13 -26.88 -9.71
C SER A 17 -11.29 -25.70 -9.21
N PRO A 18 -11.73 -24.95 -8.18
CA PRO A 18 -10.83 -24.09 -7.44
C PRO A 18 -9.93 -25.01 -6.64
N PHE A 19 -8.75 -25.31 -7.20
CA PHE A 19 -7.69 -25.98 -6.46
C PHE A 19 -7.18 -24.99 -5.40
N ILE A 20 -7.85 -24.92 -4.26
CA ILE A 20 -7.20 -24.55 -3.00
C ILE A 20 -6.32 -25.75 -2.65
N CYS A 21 -5.02 -25.52 -2.50
CA CYS A 21 -4.07 -26.57 -2.24
C CYS A 21 -4.40 -27.19 -0.88
N ARG A 22 -4.76 -28.48 -0.84
CA ARG A 22 -5.14 -29.19 0.41
C ARG A 22 -4.10 -29.02 1.55
N SER A 23 -2.83 -28.75 1.22
CA SER A 23 -1.78 -28.50 2.21
C SER A 23 -1.99 -27.21 3.00
N GLU A 24 -2.42 -26.13 2.35
CA GLU A 24 -2.64 -24.82 2.99
C GLU A 24 -3.83 -24.86 3.96
N ASP A 25 -4.89 -25.59 3.60
CA ASP A 25 -6.06 -25.80 4.47
C ASP A 25 -5.71 -26.62 5.73
N GLU A 26 -4.87 -27.66 5.60
CA GLU A 26 -4.42 -28.46 6.73
C GLU A 26 -3.50 -27.66 7.67
N GLU A 27 -2.60 -26.85 7.10
CA GLU A 27 -1.71 -25.99 7.86
C GLU A 27 -2.49 -24.91 8.63
N ALA A 28 -3.45 -24.26 7.98
CA ALA A 28 -4.34 -23.29 8.62
C ALA A 28 -5.14 -23.91 9.78
N ARG A 29 -5.63 -25.15 9.63
CA ARG A 29 -6.34 -25.87 10.70
C ARG A 29 -5.41 -26.21 11.87
N ARG A 30 -4.19 -26.68 11.59
CA ARG A 30 -3.19 -26.96 12.63
C ARG A 30 -2.82 -25.70 13.40
N LEU A 31 -2.60 -24.58 12.70
CA LEU A 31 -2.33 -23.28 13.32
C LEU A 31 -3.49 -22.84 14.20
N ARG A 32 -4.73 -22.90 13.69
CA ARG A 32 -5.94 -22.59 14.45
C ARG A 32 -6.04 -23.42 15.73
N ASP A 33 -5.91 -24.73 15.63
CA ASP A 33 -6.06 -25.63 16.77
C ASP A 33 -4.95 -25.41 17.81
N SER A 34 -3.72 -25.14 17.35
CA SER A 34 -2.59 -24.75 18.20
C SER A 34 -2.86 -23.43 18.94
N LEU A 35 -3.35 -22.39 18.25
CA LEU A 35 -3.70 -21.11 18.86
C LEU A 35 -4.83 -21.24 19.88
N ILE A 36 -5.89 -22.01 19.55
CA ILE A 36 -7.00 -22.27 20.49
C ILE A 36 -6.51 -23.00 21.74
N ALA A 37 -5.61 -23.96 21.59
CA ALA A 37 -5.03 -24.68 22.73
C ALA A 37 -4.15 -23.76 23.58
N GLY A 38 -3.28 -22.97 22.95
CA GLY A 38 -2.33 -22.08 23.63
C GLY A 38 -3.02 -20.91 24.35
N CYS A 39 -4.12 -20.40 23.81
CA CYS A 39 -4.85 -19.26 24.39
C CYS A 39 -5.99 -19.69 25.32
N ARG A 40 -6.17 -20.99 25.58
CA ARG A 40 -7.32 -21.49 26.32
C ARG A 40 -7.30 -20.97 27.76
N GLY A 41 -8.39 -20.31 28.15
CA GLY A 41 -8.58 -19.79 29.51
C GLY A 41 -7.86 -18.47 29.79
N GLN A 42 -7.24 -17.86 28.77
CA GLN A 42 -6.71 -16.49 28.86
C GLN A 42 -7.79 -15.50 28.42
N ALA A 43 -7.87 -14.35 29.09
CA ALA A 43 -8.71 -13.25 28.64
C ALA A 43 -8.09 -12.57 27.40
N ILE A 44 -8.90 -11.91 26.59
CA ILE A 44 -8.42 -11.20 25.38
C ILE A 44 -7.46 -10.07 25.77
N GLU A 45 -7.75 -9.45 26.91
CA GLU A 45 -6.97 -8.41 27.56
C GLU A 45 -5.58 -8.91 27.93
N ASP A 46 -5.49 -10.13 28.47
CA ASP A 46 -4.22 -10.75 28.85
C ASP A 46 -3.41 -11.21 27.64
N LEU A 47 -4.08 -11.58 26.54
CA LEU A 47 -3.43 -12.10 25.34
C LEU A 47 -2.84 -10.98 24.47
N PHE A 48 -3.57 -9.87 24.32
CA PHE A 48 -3.19 -8.77 23.43
C PHE A 48 -2.76 -7.49 24.14
N CYS A 49 -2.85 -7.43 25.48
CA CYS A 49 -2.54 -6.25 26.29
C CYS A 49 -3.24 -4.97 25.80
N GLY A 50 -4.47 -5.11 25.29
CA GLY A 50 -5.27 -4.02 24.74
C GLY A 50 -6.27 -3.44 25.73
N ARG A 51 -7.01 -2.42 25.29
CA ARG A 51 -8.03 -1.75 26.10
C ARG A 51 -9.19 -1.24 25.26
N GLU A 52 -10.38 -1.22 25.84
CA GLU A 52 -11.54 -0.58 25.21
C GLU A 52 -11.40 0.96 25.24
N VAL A 53 -11.70 1.60 24.12
CA VAL A 53 -11.63 3.04 23.92
C VAL A 53 -12.94 3.51 23.30
N ALA A 54 -13.61 4.44 23.96
CA ALA A 54 -14.81 5.08 23.42
C ALA A 54 -14.42 6.02 22.26
N CYS A 55 -15.16 5.94 21.16
CA CYS A 55 -15.09 6.85 20.03
C CYS A 55 -16.51 7.31 19.63
N PRO A 56 -16.65 8.33 18.77
CA PRO A 56 -17.96 8.84 18.34
C PRO A 56 -18.88 7.78 17.71
N SER A 57 -18.31 6.72 17.15
CA SER A 57 -19.02 5.64 16.47
C SER A 57 -19.32 4.42 17.36
N GLY A 58 -18.89 4.44 18.63
CA GLY A 58 -19.03 3.32 19.57
C GLY A 58 -17.75 3.00 20.32
N ALA A 59 -17.62 1.78 20.82
CA ALA A 59 -16.40 1.32 21.45
C ALA A 59 -15.48 0.62 20.43
N CYS A 60 -14.18 0.88 20.54
CA CYS A 60 -13.13 0.17 19.81
C CYS A 60 -12.19 -0.51 20.80
N TYR A 61 -11.65 -1.66 20.45
CA TYR A 61 -10.58 -2.29 21.22
C TYR A 61 -9.24 -1.86 20.63
N ALA A 62 -8.42 -1.14 21.41
CA ALA A 62 -7.16 -0.59 20.97
C ALA A 62 -5.98 -1.45 21.46
N ILE A 63 -5.05 -1.74 20.56
CA ILE A 63 -3.77 -2.40 20.84
C ILE A 63 -2.66 -1.43 20.46
N GLU A 64 -1.79 -1.13 21.41
CA GLU A 64 -0.70 -0.17 21.23
C GLU A 64 0.64 -0.89 21.44
N SER A 65 1.59 -0.66 20.55
CA SER A 65 2.94 -1.20 20.68
C SER A 65 3.98 -0.18 20.21
N GLN A 66 5.18 -0.30 20.74
CA GLN A 66 6.31 0.51 20.33
C GLN A 66 7.53 -0.38 20.20
N SER A 67 8.27 -0.22 19.11
CA SER A 67 9.51 -0.97 18.88
C SER A 67 10.61 -0.05 18.35
N PRO A 68 11.89 -0.33 18.68
CA PRO A 68 13.01 0.36 18.05
C PRO A 68 12.98 0.16 16.54
N MET A 69 13.13 1.24 15.79
CA MET A 69 13.18 1.21 14.34
C MET A 69 14.07 2.34 13.85
N ASN A 70 15.07 2.00 13.04
CA ASN A 70 15.81 2.98 12.28
C ASN A 70 15.28 2.99 10.84
N LEU A 71 14.61 4.07 10.47
CA LEU A 71 14.10 4.27 9.12
C LEU A 71 14.75 5.50 8.46
N ASP A 72 16.06 5.72 8.53
CA ASP A 72 16.66 6.82 7.75
C ASP A 72 16.73 6.47 6.26
N ALA A 73 15.61 6.68 5.56
CA ALA A 73 15.45 6.45 4.13
C ALA A 73 15.36 7.76 3.33
N ARG A 74 15.57 8.91 3.98
CA ARG A 74 15.48 10.22 3.33
C ARG A 74 16.65 10.36 2.36
N ASP A 75 16.32 10.43 1.08
CA ASP A 75 17.29 10.59 -0.01
C ASP A 75 16.63 11.33 -1.17
N PRO A 76 16.54 12.67 -1.06
CA PRO A 76 15.92 13.51 -2.09
C PRO A 76 16.66 13.43 -3.42
N LEU A 77 17.97 13.19 -3.40
CA LEU A 77 18.79 13.12 -4.61
C LEU A 77 18.47 11.86 -5.40
N ARG A 78 18.38 10.71 -4.74
CA ARG A 78 17.92 9.47 -5.38
C ARG A 78 16.51 9.61 -5.94
N ALA A 79 15.58 10.20 -5.16
CA ALA A 79 14.21 10.41 -5.62
C ALA A 79 14.16 11.30 -6.85
N ALA A 80 14.87 12.43 -6.84
CA ALA A 80 15.00 13.31 -7.98
C ALA A 80 15.58 12.56 -9.19
N SER A 81 16.65 11.78 -9.01
CA SER A 81 17.25 11.00 -10.09
C SER A 81 16.29 9.96 -10.67
N ALA A 82 15.51 9.27 -9.84
CA ALA A 82 14.52 8.30 -10.29
C ALA A 82 13.39 8.95 -11.10
N LEU A 83 12.88 10.10 -10.62
CA LEU A 83 11.85 10.86 -11.30
C LEU A 83 12.34 11.45 -12.62
N LEU A 84 13.53 12.06 -12.63
CA LEU A 84 14.12 12.67 -13.84
C LEU A 84 14.49 11.64 -14.91
N GLY A 85 14.72 10.38 -14.53
CA GLY A 85 15.04 9.29 -15.45
C GLY A 85 13.82 8.67 -16.15
N ASP A 86 12.60 8.88 -15.65
CA ASP A 86 11.40 8.27 -16.23
C ASP A 86 10.66 9.23 -17.17
N LEU A 87 11.03 9.20 -18.45
CA LEU A 87 10.37 10.00 -19.50
C LEU A 87 8.87 9.70 -19.63
N THR A 88 8.40 8.53 -19.18
CA THR A 88 6.98 8.14 -19.31
C THR A 88 6.04 8.92 -18.39
N LEU A 89 6.60 9.69 -17.46
CA LEU A 89 5.86 10.67 -16.65
C LEU A 89 5.25 11.79 -17.52
N ILE A 90 5.90 12.13 -18.65
CA ILE A 90 5.45 13.18 -19.54
C ILE A 90 4.32 12.71 -20.45
N ARG A 91 3.30 13.57 -20.65
CA ARG A 91 2.13 13.22 -21.46
C ARG A 91 2.49 12.94 -22.90
N GLY A 92 2.00 11.82 -23.41
CA GLY A 92 2.24 11.39 -24.78
C GLY A 92 3.58 10.70 -24.97
N ILE A 93 4.32 10.40 -23.90
CA ILE A 93 5.50 9.53 -23.92
C ILE A 93 5.12 8.18 -23.30
N GLY A 94 4.71 7.24 -24.16
CA GLY A 94 4.65 5.82 -23.79
C GLY A 94 5.98 5.13 -24.09
N GLU A 95 6.06 3.83 -23.78
CA GLU A 95 7.27 3.02 -23.92
C GLU A 95 7.91 3.07 -25.33
N ALA A 96 7.10 3.02 -26.39
CA ALA A 96 7.60 3.14 -27.76
C ALA A 96 8.20 4.53 -28.06
N THR A 97 7.59 5.59 -27.53
CA THR A 97 8.09 6.96 -27.70
C THR A 97 9.33 7.20 -26.87
N ARG A 98 9.38 6.66 -25.64
CA ARG A 98 10.57 6.67 -24.78
C ARG A 98 11.77 6.08 -25.51
N ARG A 99 11.67 4.86 -26.04
CA ARG A 99 12.76 4.21 -26.78
C ARG A 99 13.22 5.00 -27.99
N ARG A 100 12.28 5.64 -28.72
CA ARG A 100 12.60 6.51 -29.85
C ARG A 100 13.42 7.72 -29.40
N LEU A 101 12.99 8.38 -28.32
CA LEU A 101 13.67 9.56 -27.75
C LEU A 101 15.06 9.19 -27.19
N GLU A 102 15.18 8.05 -26.51
CA GLU A 102 16.45 7.53 -26.02
C GLU A 102 17.43 7.25 -27.17
N GLY A 103 16.93 6.69 -28.28
CA GLY A 103 17.71 6.51 -29.52
C GLY A 103 18.15 7.83 -30.17
N GLN A 104 17.48 8.95 -29.87
CA GLN A 104 17.84 10.30 -30.30
C GLN A 104 18.73 11.04 -29.30
N GLY A 105 19.09 10.39 -28.18
CA GLY A 105 19.94 10.96 -27.13
C GLY A 105 19.20 11.63 -25.98
N CYS A 106 17.87 11.71 -26.01
CA CYS A 106 17.06 12.23 -24.90
C CYS A 106 16.87 11.13 -23.86
N ARG A 107 17.49 11.27 -22.69
CA ARG A 107 17.49 10.24 -21.63
C ARG A 107 16.82 10.70 -20.35
N THR A 108 16.72 12.01 -20.15
CA THR A 108 16.18 12.61 -18.93
C THR A 108 15.06 13.59 -19.25
N ILE A 109 14.25 13.89 -18.24
CA ILE A 109 13.22 14.92 -18.34
C ILE A 109 13.82 16.30 -18.57
N ALA A 110 15.05 16.55 -18.11
CA ALA A 110 15.80 17.76 -18.42
C ALA A 110 16.06 17.90 -19.93
N ASP A 111 16.38 16.81 -20.62
CA ASP A 111 16.60 16.83 -22.08
C ASP A 111 15.32 17.23 -22.84
N LEU A 112 14.15 16.87 -22.31
CA LEU A 112 12.85 17.20 -22.91
C LEU A 112 12.49 18.69 -22.80
N ALA A 113 13.19 19.48 -21.97
CA ALA A 113 12.96 20.92 -21.87
C ALA A 113 13.28 21.63 -23.20
N GLY A 114 14.19 21.07 -24.01
CA GLY A 114 14.52 21.58 -25.35
C GLY A 114 13.54 21.16 -26.44
N GLU A 115 12.64 20.21 -26.17
CA GLU A 115 11.70 19.66 -27.16
C GLU A 115 10.37 20.44 -27.16
N PRO A 116 10.01 21.17 -28.23
CA PRO A 116 8.84 22.07 -28.23
C PRO A 116 7.52 21.38 -27.87
N ARG A 117 7.40 20.08 -28.17
CA ARG A 117 6.21 19.28 -27.89
C ARG A 117 6.06 18.96 -26.39
N TYR A 118 7.16 18.83 -25.67
CA TYR A 118 7.20 18.30 -24.30
C TYR A 118 7.67 19.33 -23.27
N CYS A 119 8.26 20.45 -23.72
CA CYS A 119 8.94 21.42 -22.88
C CYS A 119 8.10 21.92 -21.70
N ARG A 120 6.80 22.18 -21.90
CA ARG A 120 5.91 22.69 -20.85
C ARG A 120 5.69 21.66 -19.74
N ASP A 121 5.39 20.42 -20.10
CA ASP A 121 5.13 19.35 -19.14
C ASP A 121 6.45 18.96 -18.43
N ALA A 122 7.57 18.95 -19.17
CA ALA A 122 8.90 18.72 -18.61
C ALA A 122 9.31 19.82 -17.61
N ALA A 123 9.14 21.10 -17.97
CA ALA A 123 9.47 22.23 -17.11
C ALA A 123 8.65 22.23 -15.80
N ARG A 124 7.36 21.90 -15.86
CA ARG A 124 6.53 21.79 -14.66
C ARG A 124 7.04 20.69 -13.71
N LEU A 125 7.38 19.52 -14.26
CA LEU A 125 7.87 18.42 -13.46
C LEU A 125 9.25 18.73 -12.86
N LEU A 126 10.14 19.37 -13.62
CA LEU A 126 11.43 19.88 -13.12
C LEU A 126 11.25 20.84 -11.94
N ASP A 127 10.36 21.83 -12.08
CA ASP A 127 10.04 22.80 -11.03
C ASP A 127 9.46 22.13 -9.77
N SER A 128 8.61 21.11 -9.95
CA SER A 128 8.05 20.33 -8.83
C SER A 128 9.14 19.54 -8.08
N ILE A 129 10.08 18.94 -8.81
CA ILE A 129 11.22 18.19 -8.24
C ILE A 129 12.16 19.15 -7.49
N GLU A 130 12.49 20.29 -8.11
CA GLU A 130 13.39 21.29 -7.51
C GLU A 130 12.82 21.86 -6.20
N LYS A 131 11.52 22.15 -6.17
CA LYS A 131 10.83 22.63 -4.98
C LYS A 131 10.55 21.55 -3.93
N GLY A 132 10.74 20.27 -4.27
CA GLY A 132 10.30 19.16 -3.43
C GLY A 132 8.78 19.14 -3.21
N ASP A 133 8.00 19.62 -4.18
CA ASP A 133 6.53 19.64 -4.11
C ASP A 133 5.97 18.23 -4.36
N THR A 134 6.10 17.39 -3.33
CA THR A 134 5.65 15.99 -3.38
C THR A 134 4.16 15.84 -3.62
N ARG A 135 3.34 16.85 -3.32
CA ARG A 135 1.91 16.84 -3.64
C ARG A 135 1.72 16.91 -5.15
N ASP A 136 2.30 17.91 -5.82
CA ASP A 136 2.19 18.00 -7.28
C ASP A 136 2.84 16.79 -7.96
N LEU A 137 3.95 16.27 -7.42
CA LEU A 137 4.61 15.07 -7.94
C LEU A 137 3.70 13.83 -7.86
N THR A 138 3.15 13.53 -6.69
CA THR A 138 2.28 12.35 -6.50
C THR A 138 0.98 12.48 -7.29
N GLU A 139 0.39 13.67 -7.39
CA GLU A 139 -0.77 13.91 -8.26
C GLU A 139 -0.43 13.67 -9.74
N GLN A 140 0.73 14.15 -10.22
CA GLN A 140 1.17 13.95 -11.60
C GLN A 140 1.44 12.47 -11.93
N ILE A 141 2.13 11.75 -11.04
CA ILE A 141 2.40 10.31 -11.19
C ILE A 141 1.09 9.52 -11.15
N GLY A 142 0.25 9.77 -10.14
CA GLY A 142 -0.99 9.05 -9.90
C GLY A 142 -2.02 9.19 -11.03
N ARG A 143 -2.05 10.35 -11.72
CA ARG A 143 -2.88 10.55 -12.93
C ARG A 143 -2.52 9.60 -14.08
N ARG A 144 -1.31 9.05 -14.10
CA ARG A 144 -0.88 8.06 -15.09
C ARG A 144 -0.94 6.63 -14.56
N ARG A 145 -0.42 6.43 -13.35
CA ARG A 145 -0.15 5.13 -12.76
C ARG A 145 -0.46 5.21 -11.27
N GLN A 146 -1.62 4.70 -10.88
CA GLN A 146 -2.14 4.82 -9.50
C GLN A 146 -1.30 4.02 -8.48
N SER A 147 -0.65 2.94 -8.92
CA SER A 147 0.20 2.06 -8.09
C SER A 147 1.65 2.07 -8.57
N ASP A 148 2.20 3.26 -8.84
CA ASP A 148 3.55 3.39 -9.36
C ASP A 148 4.62 3.38 -8.24
N PRO A 149 5.72 2.62 -8.37
CA PRO A 149 6.83 2.67 -7.43
C PRO A 149 7.45 4.07 -7.24
N LEU A 150 7.35 4.97 -8.22
CA LEU A 150 7.84 6.34 -8.09
C LEU A 150 7.06 7.16 -7.05
N ILE A 151 5.82 6.78 -6.73
CA ILE A 151 5.07 7.38 -5.61
C ILE A 151 5.79 7.09 -4.29
N LEU A 152 6.34 5.88 -4.14
CA LEU A 152 7.16 5.52 -2.98
C LEU A 152 8.52 6.23 -3.02
N GLU A 153 9.16 6.37 -4.19
CA GLU A 153 10.40 7.15 -4.29
C GLU A 153 10.18 8.64 -3.91
N ALA A 154 9.03 9.23 -4.25
CA ALA A 154 8.67 10.59 -3.83
C ALA A 154 8.51 10.74 -2.29
N SER A 155 8.32 9.65 -1.54
CA SER A 155 8.32 9.73 -0.06
C SER A 155 9.70 10.11 0.51
N ARG A 156 10.79 9.87 -0.23
CA ARG A 156 12.16 10.14 0.23
C ARG A 156 12.52 11.62 0.34
N PHE A 157 11.65 12.52 -0.13
CA PHE A 157 11.80 13.96 0.13
C PHE A 157 11.53 14.31 1.59
N HIS A 158 10.77 13.47 2.29
CA HIS A 158 10.31 13.67 3.66
C HIS A 158 11.14 12.90 4.68
N ALA A 159 11.14 13.38 5.91
CA ALA A 159 11.64 12.59 7.03
C ALA A 159 10.62 11.46 7.36
N PRO A 160 11.07 10.34 7.93
CA PRO A 160 10.17 9.27 8.41
C PRO A 160 9.05 9.75 9.32
N GLU A 161 9.35 10.76 10.15
CA GLU A 161 8.43 11.38 11.09
C GLU A 161 7.29 12.15 10.42
N ASP A 162 7.46 12.56 9.16
CA ASP A 162 6.42 13.22 8.36
C ASP A 162 5.42 12.20 7.76
N LEU A 163 5.72 10.90 7.85
CA LEU A 163 4.93 9.84 7.24
C LEU A 163 3.99 9.16 8.26
N VAL A 164 2.84 8.73 7.76
CA VAL A 164 1.89 7.88 8.49
C VAL A 164 1.67 6.62 7.68
N PHE A 165 1.91 5.47 8.30
CA PHE A 165 1.55 4.19 7.72
C PHE A 165 0.15 3.84 8.20
N LEU A 166 -0.75 3.61 7.24
CA LEU A 166 -2.13 3.25 7.48
C LEU A 166 -2.38 1.89 6.85
N ASP A 167 -2.82 0.96 7.68
CA ASP A 167 -3.30 -0.35 7.25
C ASP A 167 -4.77 -0.49 7.63
N ILE A 168 -5.60 -0.89 6.68
CA ILE A 168 -7.04 -1.09 6.91
C ILE A 168 -7.39 -2.48 6.41
N GLU A 169 -7.77 -3.33 7.34
CA GLU A 169 -8.21 -4.68 7.05
C GLU A 169 -9.65 -4.86 7.46
N THR A 170 -10.41 -5.58 6.62
CA THR A 170 -11.80 -5.93 6.93
C THR A 170 -11.90 -7.44 7.02
N MET A 171 -12.34 -7.92 8.18
CA MET A 171 -12.51 -9.34 8.46
C MET A 171 -13.96 -9.61 8.90
N GLY A 172 -14.36 -10.88 8.83
CA GLY A 172 -15.63 -11.34 9.38
C GLY A 172 -15.41 -12.19 10.61
N LEU A 173 -16.11 -11.88 11.71
CA LEU A 173 -16.30 -12.82 12.82
C LEU A 173 -17.76 -13.24 12.84
N PHE A 174 -18.03 -14.44 12.31
CA PHE A 174 -19.38 -14.92 12.02
C PHE A 174 -20.15 -13.94 11.11
N SER A 175 -21.31 -13.45 11.56
CA SER A 175 -22.17 -12.51 10.84
C SER A 175 -21.87 -11.04 11.15
N ARG A 176 -20.77 -10.73 11.83
CA ARG A 176 -20.38 -9.36 12.19
C ARG A 176 -19.09 -8.94 11.48
N PRO A 177 -19.09 -7.77 10.79
CA PRO A 177 -17.85 -7.22 10.26
C PRO A 177 -16.96 -6.76 11.42
N ILE A 178 -15.68 -7.07 11.32
CA ILE A 178 -14.59 -6.50 12.11
C ILE A 178 -13.78 -5.62 11.17
N ILE A 179 -13.54 -4.39 11.60
CA ILE A 179 -12.68 -3.43 10.88
C ILE A 179 -11.45 -3.23 11.74
N LEU A 180 -10.29 -3.51 11.18
CA LEU A 180 -8.99 -3.29 11.79
C LEU A 180 -8.37 -2.04 11.15
N ILE A 181 -7.88 -1.11 11.97
CA ILE A 181 -7.24 0.11 11.49
C ILE A 181 -5.91 0.27 12.20
N GLY A 182 -4.84 -0.16 11.54
CA GLY A 182 -3.47 0.04 11.99
C GLY A 182 -2.96 1.41 11.60
N LEU A 183 -2.47 2.17 12.56
CA LEU A 183 -1.74 3.43 12.35
C LEU A 183 -0.35 3.28 12.93
N ALA A 184 0.68 3.52 12.12
CA ALA A 184 2.05 3.59 12.59
C ALA A 184 2.69 4.95 12.32
N ARG A 185 3.44 5.44 13.30
CA ARG A 185 4.21 6.69 13.24
C ARG A 185 5.63 6.44 13.71
N VAL A 186 6.59 7.01 13.00
CA VAL A 186 7.99 7.00 13.40
C VAL A 186 8.27 8.24 14.25
N SER A 187 9.00 8.07 15.34
CA SER A 187 9.50 9.16 16.17
C SER A 187 10.70 8.70 17.00
N GLY A 188 11.77 9.49 16.99
CA GLY A 188 12.91 9.30 17.87
C GLY A 188 13.58 7.93 17.77
N GLY A 189 13.71 7.37 16.55
CA GLY A 189 14.31 6.05 16.33
C GLY A 189 13.44 4.88 16.79
N SER A 190 12.14 5.10 16.91
CA SER A 190 11.15 4.08 17.21
C SER A 190 9.94 4.21 16.30
N ILE A 191 9.20 3.13 16.14
CA ILE A 191 7.89 3.13 15.51
C ILE A 191 6.85 2.81 16.58
N ALA A 192 5.82 3.65 16.68
CA ALA A 192 4.66 3.43 17.51
C ALA A 192 3.50 2.99 16.62
N VAL A 193 2.90 1.86 16.94
CA VAL A 193 1.75 1.28 16.23
C VAL A 193 0.55 1.31 17.15
N ARG A 194 -0.58 1.79 16.64
CA ARG A 194 -1.89 1.72 17.28
C ARG A 194 -2.88 1.08 16.33
N GLN A 195 -3.52 0.01 16.78
CA GLN A 195 -4.48 -0.78 16.04
C GLN A 195 -5.82 -0.84 16.76
#